data_AF-U9THJ8-F1
#
_entry.id   AF-U9THJ8-F1
#
_cell.length_a   1.000
_cell.length_b   1.000
_cell.length_c   1.000
_cell.angle_alpha   90.00
_cell.angle_beta   90.00
_cell.angle_gamma   90.00
#
_symmetry.space_group_name_H-M   'P 1'
#
loop_
_entity.id
_entity.type
_entity.pdbx_description
1 polymer ?
#
loop_
_entity_poly.entity_id
_entity_poly.type
_entity_poly.pdbx_seq_one_letter_code
_entity_poly.pdbx_strand_id
1 'polypeptide(L)'
;MPLTEDNILLNLLIEEIATILLNDIEIGRLSITALQYFLFCTYEKEIPFATPEYEVFRYSAILAAKQISDDTYKALMKQLPTLEQIDNLIQVENKLIVNHQKVAEELEPLIEYIDFRRIKRGQIDFIEPLKVIPAEIIQHNSELIDSDLNNIRGIPIYRFKESELFWDRLGSGSKAIIENNGKVVYAPNDLNSWRIVRAKMLLENNGIYEWDIIIEKTCFWSWVGVCASKNFDYENPAGRQSSGWVLGTNGYCRNYDYETYYCPSFHEDGARITVHLDMNKRTCSFTVNGTKYPKVSAWNNLPSKLYPIVSIKYPGQYRIQPHQKK
;
A
#
# COMPACT_ATOMS: atom_id res chain seq x y z
N MET A 1 16.28 11.88 23.12
CA MET A 1 15.43 11.66 24.32
C MET A 1 15.60 10.20 24.75
N PRO A 2 16.15 9.87 25.94
CA PRO A 2 16.35 8.47 26.31
C PRO A 2 15.06 7.96 26.97
N LEU A 3 14.08 7.58 26.15
CA LEU A 3 13.09 6.60 26.58
C LEU A 3 13.70 5.24 26.25
N THR A 4 13.95 4.45 27.28
CA THR A 4 14.44 3.07 27.20
C THR A 4 13.73 2.31 26.08
N GLU A 5 14.52 1.65 25.22
CA GLU A 5 14.08 0.86 24.06
C GLU A 5 13.04 -0.25 24.38
N ASP A 6 12.77 -0.50 25.66
CA ASP A 6 11.95 -1.61 26.17
C ASP A 6 10.51 -1.23 26.59
N ASN A 7 9.90 -0.18 26.06
CA ASN A 7 8.46 0.01 26.24
C ASN A 7 7.67 -0.70 25.14
N ILE A 8 7.29 -1.96 25.41
CA ILE A 8 6.52 -2.82 24.49
C ILE A 8 5.28 -2.12 23.94
N LEU A 9 4.51 -1.43 24.79
CA LEU A 9 3.28 -0.75 24.37
C LEU A 9 3.59 0.40 23.40
N LEU A 10 4.65 1.16 23.68
CA LEU A 10 5.07 2.25 22.82
C LEU A 10 5.58 1.72 21.48
N ASN A 11 6.36 0.64 21.48
CA ASN A 11 6.84 0.00 20.25
C ASN A 11 5.66 -0.51 19.40
N LEU A 12 4.66 -1.16 20.01
CA LEU A 12 3.44 -1.57 19.31
C LEU A 12 2.67 -0.39 18.71
N LEU A 13 2.60 0.74 19.42
CA LEU A 13 1.95 1.95 18.91
C LEU A 13 2.72 2.54 17.72
N ILE A 14 4.05 2.58 17.79
CA ILE A 14 4.91 3.03 16.68
C ILE A 14 4.70 2.13 15.45
N GLU A 15 4.73 0.81 15.64
CA GLU A 15 4.51 -0.16 14.56
C GLU A 15 3.13 0.03 13.92
N GLU A 16 2.08 0.23 14.72
CA GLU A 16 0.73 0.42 14.17
C GLU A 16 0.61 1.75 13.41
N ILE A 17 1.08 2.87 13.99
CA ILE A 17 1.06 4.18 13.32
C ILE A 17 1.89 4.14 12.03
N ALA A 18 3.04 3.45 12.03
CA ALA A 18 3.89 3.33 10.85
C ALA A 18 3.18 2.67 9.67
N THR A 19 2.18 1.84 9.93
CA THR A 19 1.40 1.16 8.89
C THR A 19 0.19 1.95 8.36
N ILE A 20 -0.10 3.10 8.95
CA ILE A 20 -1.16 4.04 8.55
C ILE A 20 -0.52 5.19 7.75
N LEU A 21 -1.21 5.71 6.74
CA LEU A 21 -0.75 6.92 6.05
C LEU A 21 -0.90 8.11 7.00
N LEU A 22 0.15 8.90 7.20
CA LEU A 22 0.06 10.09 8.06
C LEU A 22 -1.03 11.06 7.58
N ASN A 23 -1.27 11.13 6.27
CA ASN A 23 -2.35 11.95 5.70
C ASN A 23 -3.76 11.50 6.11
N ASP A 24 -3.95 10.24 6.53
CA ASP A 24 -5.23 9.74 7.06
C ASP A 24 -5.41 10.09 8.55
N ILE A 25 -4.34 10.51 9.22
CA ILE A 25 -4.39 10.97 10.61
C ILE A 25 -4.79 12.45 10.62
N GLU A 26 -5.88 12.77 11.30
CA GLU A 26 -6.33 14.16 11.45
C GLU A 26 -5.22 15.04 12.10
N ILE A 27 -4.98 16.21 11.51
CA ILE A 27 -3.96 17.15 12.02
C ILE A 27 -4.35 17.59 13.44
N GLY A 28 -3.39 17.50 14.36
CA GLY A 28 -3.59 17.77 15.78
C GLY A 28 -3.85 16.53 16.64
N ARG A 29 -4.05 15.34 16.04
CA ARG A 29 -4.07 14.07 16.77
C ARG A 29 -2.68 13.65 17.26
N LEU A 30 -1.66 14.00 16.49
CA LEU A 30 -0.25 13.90 16.89
C LEU A 30 0.24 15.30 17.28
N SER A 31 0.82 15.44 18.47
CA SER A 31 1.60 16.62 18.82
C SER A 31 2.94 16.61 18.08
N ILE A 32 3.61 17.76 17.98
CA ILE A 32 4.96 17.83 17.40
C ILE A 32 5.92 16.89 18.11
N THR A 33 5.89 16.83 19.45
CA THR A 33 6.72 15.90 20.23
C THR A 33 6.41 14.44 19.94
N ALA A 34 5.12 14.08 19.79
CA ALA A 34 4.73 12.71 19.45
C ALA A 34 5.18 12.34 18.04
N LEU A 35 5.02 13.24 17.07
CA LEU A 35 5.50 13.05 15.70
C LEU A 35 7.03 12.95 15.66
N GLN A 36 7.75 13.83 16.37
CA GLN A 36 9.21 13.79 16.47
C GLN A 36 9.68 12.42 16.99
N TYR A 37 9.09 11.96 18.09
CA TYR A 37 9.41 10.65 18.66
C TYR A 37 9.11 9.51 17.68
N PHE A 38 7.97 9.58 16.97
CA PHE A 38 7.60 8.60 15.95
C PHE A 38 8.60 8.57 14.78
N LEU A 39 9.00 9.73 14.27
CA LEU A 39 9.97 9.83 13.18
C LEU A 39 11.35 9.36 13.64
N PHE A 40 11.79 9.72 14.84
CA PHE A 40 13.02 9.19 15.45
C PHE A 40 12.99 7.65 15.52
N CYS A 41 11.86 7.06 15.93
CA CYS A 41 11.73 5.62 16.06
C CYS A 41 11.72 4.88 14.72
N THR A 42 11.43 5.55 13.61
CA THR A 42 11.28 4.93 12.27
C THR A 42 12.38 5.35 11.30
N TYR A 43 13.15 6.38 11.60
CA TYR A 43 14.25 6.87 10.78
C TYR A 43 15.39 5.85 10.70
N GLU A 44 15.80 5.51 9.47
CA GLU A 44 16.84 4.51 9.17
C GLU A 44 16.63 3.11 9.80
N LYS A 45 15.41 2.78 10.23
CA LYS A 45 15.07 1.45 10.77
C LYS A 45 14.34 0.60 9.74
N GLU A 46 14.57 -0.72 9.77
CA GLU A 46 13.87 -1.70 8.94
C GLU A 46 12.47 -2.04 9.48
N ILE A 47 11.64 -1.01 9.68
CA ILE A 47 10.24 -1.15 10.15
C ILE A 47 9.30 -0.97 8.96
N PRO A 48 8.20 -1.74 8.87
CA PRO A 48 7.13 -1.49 7.90
C PRO A 48 6.61 -0.06 8.00
N PHE A 49 6.63 0.68 6.89
CA PHE A 49 6.22 2.08 6.84
C PHE A 49 5.34 2.31 5.62
N ALA A 50 4.20 2.99 5.79
CA ALA A 50 3.23 3.22 4.72
C ALA A 50 3.38 4.59 4.05
N THR A 51 3.88 5.60 4.78
CA THR A 51 3.82 6.99 4.32
C THR A 51 5.05 7.34 3.46
N PRO A 52 4.87 7.81 2.22
CA PRO A 52 5.97 8.36 1.43
C PRO A 52 6.62 9.57 2.10
N GLU A 53 7.92 9.72 1.89
CA GLU A 53 8.74 10.71 2.57
C GLU A 53 8.27 12.16 2.32
N TYR A 54 7.74 12.44 1.13
CA TYR A 54 7.08 13.71 0.83
C TYR A 54 5.88 13.97 1.73
N GLU A 55 5.06 12.95 1.97
CA GLU A 55 3.87 13.07 2.81
C GLU A 55 4.24 13.17 4.30
N VAL A 56 5.38 12.59 4.71
CA VAL A 56 5.97 12.84 6.03
C VAL A 56 6.33 14.31 6.20
N PHE A 57 7.04 14.90 5.22
CA PHE A 57 7.34 16.33 5.23
C PHE A 57 6.07 17.18 5.24
N ARG A 58 5.13 16.87 4.34
CA ARG A 58 3.86 17.58 4.21
C ARG A 58 3.09 17.60 5.53
N TYR A 59 2.91 16.43 6.16
CA TYR A 59 2.23 16.32 7.44
C TYR A 59 2.93 17.15 8.53
N SER A 60 4.26 17.06 8.59
CA SER A 60 5.09 17.80 9.54
C SER A 60 4.94 19.32 9.38
N ALA A 61 5.04 19.83 8.15
CA ALA A 61 4.92 21.25 7.85
C ALA A 61 3.50 21.79 8.14
N ILE A 62 2.47 21.02 7.80
CA ILE A 62 1.07 21.39 8.09
C ILE A 62 0.80 21.39 9.60
N LEU A 63 1.35 20.42 10.34
CA LEU A 63 1.23 20.37 11.80
C LEU A 63 1.92 21.56 12.47
N ALA A 64 3.13 21.92 12.04
CA ALA A 64 3.85 23.11 12.50
C ALA A 64 3.06 24.38 12.21
N ALA A 65 2.53 24.54 10.98
CA ALA A 65 1.70 25.67 10.60
C ALA A 65 0.42 25.81 11.44
N LYS A 66 -0.16 24.69 11.86
CA LYS A 66 -1.34 24.66 12.73
C LYS A 66 -1.06 25.22 14.13
N GLN A 67 0.18 25.11 14.64
CA GLN A 67 0.57 25.74 15.90
C GLN A 67 0.64 27.27 15.81
N ILE A 68 0.87 27.80 14.60
CA ILE A 68 1.04 29.25 14.39
C ILE A 68 -0.32 29.95 14.25
N SER A 69 -1.12 29.56 13.25
CA SER A 69 -2.48 30.09 13.06
C SER A 69 -3.28 29.30 12.03
N ASP A 70 -4.61 29.40 12.09
CA ASP A 70 -5.51 28.78 11.11
C ASP A 70 -5.28 29.28 9.67
N ASP A 71 -4.90 30.55 9.51
CA ASP A 71 -4.59 31.11 8.19
C ASP A 71 -3.28 30.56 7.63
N THR A 72 -2.27 30.38 8.49
CA THR A 72 -0.98 29.77 8.10
C THR A 72 -1.20 28.30 7.72
N TYR A 73 -1.97 27.57 8.52
CA TYR A 73 -2.40 26.20 8.22
C TYR A 73 -3.11 26.08 6.87
N LYS A 74 -4.12 26.93 6.61
CA LYS A 74 -4.85 26.93 5.33
C LYS A 74 -3.97 27.31 4.15
N ALA A 75 -3.01 28.22 4.35
CA ALA A 75 -2.06 28.62 3.31
C ALA A 75 -1.12 27.47 2.93
N LEU A 76 -0.53 26.77 3.90
CA LEU A 76 0.34 25.61 3.61
C LEU A 76 -0.43 24.45 2.99
N MET A 77 -1.65 24.14 3.48
CA MET A 77 -2.49 23.09 2.91
C MET A 77 -2.78 23.30 1.41
N LYS A 78 -2.85 24.56 0.94
CA LYS A 78 -3.03 24.89 -0.47
C LYS A 78 -1.76 24.79 -1.29
N GLN A 79 -0.60 24.96 -0.66
CA GLN A 79 0.71 24.99 -1.32
C GLN A 79 1.43 23.63 -1.31
N LEU A 80 1.07 22.76 -0.36
CA LEU A 80 1.55 21.40 -0.28
C LEU A 80 0.44 20.42 -0.71
N PRO A 81 0.32 20.11 -2.01
CA PRO A 81 -0.66 19.16 -2.49
C PRO A 81 -0.40 17.75 -1.91
N THR A 82 -1.43 16.93 -1.82
CA THR A 82 -1.28 15.49 -1.58
C THR A 82 -0.71 14.81 -2.82
N LEU A 83 -0.19 13.58 -2.70
CA LEU A 83 0.25 12.83 -3.89
C LEU A 83 -0.89 12.58 -4.87
N GLU A 84 -2.12 12.41 -4.38
CA GLU A 84 -3.31 12.31 -5.22
C GLU A 84 -3.57 13.59 -6.03
N GLN A 85 -3.39 14.77 -5.43
CA GLN A 85 -3.57 16.04 -6.13
C GLN A 85 -2.47 16.28 -7.17
N ILE A 86 -1.23 15.83 -6.89
CA ILE A 86 -0.11 15.90 -7.84
C ILE A 86 -0.39 15.02 -9.06
N ASP A 87 -0.84 13.78 -8.86
CA ASP A 87 -1.16 12.86 -9.96
C ASP A 87 -2.29 13.38 -10.86
N ASN A 88 -3.22 14.14 -10.28
CA ASN A 88 -4.31 14.80 -10.99
C ASN A 88 -3.92 16.15 -11.62
N LEU A 89 -2.63 16.53 -11.60
CA LEU A 89 -2.07 17.76 -12.18
C LEU A 89 -2.78 19.04 -11.72
N ILE A 90 -3.22 19.09 -10.47
CA ILE A 90 -3.87 20.29 -9.92
C ILE A 90 -2.83 21.41 -9.77
N GLN A 91 -3.13 22.58 -10.34
CA GLN A 91 -2.25 23.75 -10.22
C GLN A 91 -2.23 24.26 -8.78
N VAL A 92 -1.02 24.45 -8.26
CA VAL A 92 -0.76 25.02 -6.95
C VAL A 92 -0.39 26.49 -7.10
N GLU A 93 -1.06 27.35 -6.34
CA GLU A 93 -0.74 28.78 -6.33
C GLU A 93 0.40 29.05 -5.34
N ASN A 94 1.56 29.44 -5.86
CA ASN A 94 2.72 29.79 -5.04
C ASN A 94 2.52 31.19 -4.43
N LYS A 95 2.22 31.24 -3.12
CA LYS A 95 2.08 32.49 -2.37
C LYS A 95 3.04 32.50 -1.19
N LEU A 96 3.75 33.61 -0.99
CA LEU A 96 4.62 33.76 0.17
C LEU A 96 3.83 33.58 1.48
N ILE A 97 4.30 32.68 2.34
CA ILE A 97 3.73 32.46 3.67
C ILE A 97 4.30 33.54 4.59
N VAL A 98 3.42 34.43 5.07
CA VAL A 98 3.81 35.57 5.94
C VAL A 98 4.58 35.09 7.18
N ASN A 99 4.17 33.97 7.77
CA ASN A 99 4.77 33.40 8.98
C ASN A 99 5.79 32.28 8.72
N HIS A 100 6.42 32.19 7.54
CA HIS A 100 7.31 31.07 7.18
C HIS A 100 8.45 30.84 8.20
N GLN A 101 9.01 31.91 8.78
CA GLN A 101 10.06 31.79 9.81
C GLN A 101 9.58 31.06 11.07
N LYS A 102 8.38 31.40 11.55
CA LYS A 102 7.77 30.71 12.72
C LYS A 102 7.43 29.26 12.40
N VAL A 103 7.02 28.98 11.16
CA VAL A 103 6.79 27.60 10.72
C VAL A 103 8.11 26.83 10.69
N ALA A 104 9.20 27.46 10.25
CA ALA A 104 10.53 26.83 10.26
C ALA A 104 11.00 26.50 11.68
N GLU A 105 10.80 27.40 12.65
CA GLU A 105 11.11 27.18 14.07
C GLU A 105 10.35 25.97 14.65
N GLU A 106 9.04 25.88 14.41
CA GLU A 106 8.23 24.75 14.89
C GLU A 106 8.53 23.43 14.15
N LEU A 107 9.00 23.52 12.89
CA LEU A 107 9.32 22.37 12.04
C LEU A 107 10.72 21.82 12.30
N GLU A 108 11.67 22.66 12.73
CA GLU A 108 13.07 22.34 12.99
C GLU A 108 13.30 20.99 13.69
N PRO A 109 12.63 20.65 14.82
CA PRO A 109 12.86 19.38 15.52
C PRO A 109 12.49 18.12 14.71
N LEU A 110 11.73 18.27 13.62
CA LEU A 110 11.28 17.17 12.77
C LEU A 110 12.18 16.98 11.54
N ILE A 111 12.84 18.05 11.08
CA ILE A 111 13.62 18.07 9.84
C ILE A 111 14.75 17.03 9.85
N GLU A 112 15.41 16.85 11.00
CA GLU A 112 16.50 15.88 11.15
C GLU A 112 16.06 14.42 10.87
N TYR A 113 14.77 14.12 10.98
CA TYR A 113 14.21 12.79 10.76
C TYR A 113 13.46 12.66 9.43
N ILE A 114 13.64 13.61 8.50
CA ILE A 114 13.06 13.57 7.15
C ILE A 114 14.19 13.34 6.14
N ASP A 115 14.09 12.24 5.40
CA ASP A 115 15.07 11.85 4.39
C ASP A 115 14.74 12.47 3.02
N PHE A 116 15.07 13.76 2.87
CA PHE A 116 14.81 14.51 1.64
C PHE A 116 15.40 13.87 0.36
N ARG A 117 16.37 12.95 0.45
CA ARG A 117 16.87 12.16 -0.69
C ARG A 117 15.80 11.27 -1.34
N ARG A 118 14.76 10.90 -0.58
CA ARG A 118 13.64 10.06 -1.04
C ARG A 118 12.46 10.85 -1.59
N ILE A 119 12.53 12.18 -1.53
CA ILE A 119 11.49 13.07 -2.08
C ILE A 119 11.83 13.35 -3.55
N LYS A 120 10.88 13.10 -4.44
CA LYS A 120 11.10 13.26 -5.89
C LYS A 120 11.30 14.73 -6.24
N ARG A 121 12.09 15.01 -7.30
CA ARG A 121 12.33 16.39 -7.77
C ARG A 121 11.05 17.20 -7.97
N GLY A 122 10.05 16.65 -8.66
CA GLY A 122 8.77 17.34 -8.87
C GLY A 122 7.97 17.61 -7.59
N GLN A 123 8.31 16.96 -6.46
CA GLN A 123 7.73 17.24 -5.15
C GLN A 123 8.51 18.34 -4.41
N ILE A 124 9.84 18.40 -4.60
CA ILE A 124 10.70 19.48 -4.08
C ILE A 124 10.27 20.85 -4.62
N ASP A 125 9.78 20.91 -5.86
CA ASP A 125 9.27 22.14 -6.48
C ASP A 125 8.11 22.79 -5.69
N PHE A 126 7.40 22.02 -4.85
CA PHE A 126 6.38 22.55 -3.93
C PHE A 126 6.94 22.93 -2.55
N ILE A 127 8.11 22.41 -2.17
CA ILE A 127 8.74 22.62 -0.86
C ILE A 127 9.63 23.86 -0.88
N GLU A 128 10.47 24.00 -1.91
CA GLU A 128 11.46 25.07 -2.03
C GLU A 128 10.85 26.48 -1.92
N PRO A 129 9.72 26.81 -2.58
CA PRO A 129 9.14 28.15 -2.51
C PRO A 129 8.64 28.55 -1.12
N LEU A 130 8.41 27.58 -0.22
CA LEU A 130 7.87 27.84 1.12
C LEU A 130 8.89 28.52 2.05
N LYS A 131 10.19 28.31 1.79
CA LYS A 131 11.29 28.83 2.62
C LYS A 131 11.16 28.45 4.11
N VAL A 132 10.60 27.27 4.38
CA VAL A 132 10.44 26.71 5.74
C VAL A 132 11.56 25.73 6.10
N ILE A 133 12.44 25.43 5.15
CA ILE A 133 13.66 24.62 5.36
C ILE A 133 14.88 25.34 4.79
N PRO A 134 16.08 25.13 5.37
CA PRO A 134 17.33 25.63 4.81
C PRO A 134 17.55 25.19 3.35
N ALA A 135 18.05 26.11 2.52
CA ALA A 135 18.27 25.85 1.09
C ALA A 135 19.37 24.79 0.86
N GLU A 136 20.31 24.68 1.79
CA GLU A 136 21.41 23.72 1.77
C GLU A 136 20.90 22.28 1.79
N ILE A 137 19.82 22.01 2.55
CA ILE A 137 19.17 20.70 2.59
C ILE A 137 18.58 20.38 1.22
N ILE A 138 17.91 21.33 0.57
CA ILE A 138 17.32 21.10 -0.76
C ILE A 138 18.42 20.86 -1.81
N GLN A 139 19.45 21.71 -1.80
CA GLN A 139 20.53 21.66 -2.79
C GLN A 139 21.34 20.37 -2.69
N HIS A 140 21.73 19.95 -1.48
CA HIS A 140 22.52 18.73 -1.26
C HIS A 140 21.77 17.48 -1.73
N ASN A 141 20.45 17.47 -1.60
CA ASN A 141 19.63 16.36 -2.04
C ASN A 141 19.39 16.39 -3.55
N SER A 142 19.29 17.57 -4.18
CA SER A 142 19.10 17.70 -5.63
C SER A 142 20.16 17.01 -6.49
N GLU A 143 21.39 16.87 -5.97
CA GLU A 143 22.52 16.18 -6.62
C GLU A 143 22.47 14.65 -6.46
N LEU A 144 21.64 14.13 -5.54
CA LEU A 144 21.49 12.71 -5.17
C LEU A 144 20.13 12.10 -5.53
N ILE A 145 19.21 12.90 -6.11
CA ILE A 145 17.83 12.49 -6.46
C ILE A 145 17.77 11.41 -7.56
N ASP A 146 18.89 11.05 -8.20
CA ASP A 146 18.96 9.94 -9.17
C ASP A 146 19.18 8.57 -8.51
N SER A 147 18.95 8.46 -7.19
CA SER A 147 19.12 7.19 -6.48
C SER A 147 17.89 6.30 -6.65
N ASP A 148 18.11 5.01 -6.90
CA ASP A 148 17.13 3.91 -6.90
C ASP A 148 16.39 3.74 -5.54
N LEU A 149 16.44 4.75 -4.67
CA LEU A 149 15.80 4.74 -3.36
C LEU A 149 14.29 4.76 -3.51
N ASN A 150 13.66 3.91 -2.71
CA ASN A 150 12.23 3.94 -2.53
C ASN A 150 11.80 5.26 -1.87
N ASN A 151 10.70 5.84 -2.34
CA ASN A 151 10.12 7.06 -1.77
C ASN A 151 9.53 6.84 -0.36
N ILE A 152 9.46 5.60 0.12
CA ILE A 152 9.05 5.22 1.47
C ILE A 152 10.27 4.68 2.23
N ARG A 153 10.47 5.13 3.47
CA ARG A 153 11.54 4.64 4.37
C ARG A 153 11.25 3.22 4.89
N GLY A 154 12.26 2.58 5.47
CA GLY A 154 12.11 1.25 6.08
C GLY A 154 11.65 0.18 5.09
N ILE A 155 10.67 -0.64 5.49
CA ILE A 155 10.04 -1.65 4.62
C ILE A 155 8.76 -1.04 4.03
N PRO A 156 8.73 -0.71 2.72
CA PRO A 156 7.58 -0.02 2.14
C PRO A 156 6.29 -0.84 2.23
N ILE A 157 5.20 -0.22 2.69
CA ILE A 157 3.84 -0.76 2.58
C ILE A 157 3.14 0.01 1.48
N TYR A 158 2.85 -0.66 0.36
CA TYR A 158 2.16 -0.05 -0.76
C TYR A 158 0.65 -0.06 -0.53
N ARG A 159 0.07 1.12 -0.37
CA ARG A 159 -1.38 1.33 -0.32
C ARG A 159 -1.88 1.62 -1.74
N PHE A 160 -2.77 0.76 -2.24
CA PHE A 160 -3.38 0.96 -3.54
C PHE A 160 -4.48 2.02 -3.47
N LYS A 161 -4.58 2.87 -4.49
CA LYS A 161 -5.74 3.74 -4.67
C LYS A 161 -6.91 2.95 -5.26
N GLU A 162 -8.13 3.43 -5.03
CA GLU A 162 -9.32 2.84 -5.64
C GLU A 162 -9.25 2.87 -7.18
N SER A 163 -8.61 3.88 -7.77
CA SER A 163 -8.45 3.97 -9.23
C SER A 163 -7.42 2.99 -9.81
N GLU A 164 -6.54 2.42 -9.00
CA GLU A 164 -5.37 1.65 -9.46
C GLU A 164 -5.62 0.14 -9.52
N LEU A 165 -6.56 -0.36 -8.72
CA LEU A 165 -6.73 -1.79 -8.53
C LEU A 165 -7.97 -2.35 -9.23
N PHE A 166 -7.78 -2.89 -10.43
CA PHE A 166 -8.85 -3.47 -11.25
C PHE A 166 -8.38 -4.69 -12.04
N TRP A 167 -9.32 -5.52 -12.44
CA TRP A 167 -9.10 -6.71 -13.27
C TRP A 167 -8.62 -6.34 -14.68
N ASP A 168 -7.65 -7.09 -15.19
CA ASP A 168 -7.10 -6.89 -16.52
C ASP A 168 -7.85 -7.72 -17.57
N ARG A 169 -8.48 -7.06 -18.54
CA ARG A 169 -9.14 -7.73 -19.67
C ARG A 169 -8.16 -8.51 -20.54
N LEU A 170 -6.89 -8.09 -20.64
CA LEU A 170 -5.85 -8.78 -21.39
C LEU A 170 -5.17 -9.89 -20.58
N GLY A 171 -5.23 -9.80 -19.24
CA GLY A 171 -4.76 -10.81 -18.31
C GLY A 171 -5.87 -11.76 -17.87
N SER A 172 -6.72 -12.17 -18.81
CA SER A 172 -7.91 -12.97 -18.55
C SER A 172 -7.96 -14.17 -19.48
N GLY A 173 -8.39 -15.30 -18.93
CA GLY A 173 -8.80 -16.47 -19.70
C GLY A 173 -10.05 -16.17 -20.51
N SER A 174 -10.32 -17.05 -21.47
CA SER A 174 -11.45 -16.92 -22.37
C SER A 174 -12.78 -16.75 -21.60
N LYS A 175 -13.57 -15.75 -22.00
CA LYS A 175 -14.97 -15.54 -21.58
C LYS A 175 -15.19 -15.20 -20.09
N ALA A 176 -14.19 -14.67 -19.38
CA ALA A 176 -14.48 -14.00 -18.11
C ALA A 176 -15.15 -12.65 -18.39
N ILE A 177 -16.17 -12.30 -17.63
CA ILE A 177 -16.86 -11.02 -17.79
C ILE A 177 -16.40 -10.10 -16.68
N ILE A 178 -15.91 -8.92 -17.08
CA ILE A 178 -15.40 -7.89 -16.19
C ILE A 178 -16.32 -6.66 -16.30
N GLU A 179 -16.91 -6.28 -15.17
CA GLU A 179 -17.88 -5.20 -15.02
C GLU A 179 -17.48 -4.23 -13.90
N ASN A 180 -18.35 -3.24 -13.65
CA ASN A 180 -18.20 -2.24 -12.60
C ASN A 180 -16.83 -1.53 -12.66
N ASN A 181 -16.52 -0.93 -13.81
CA ASN A 181 -15.25 -0.25 -14.08
C ASN A 181 -14.01 -1.14 -13.85
N GLY A 182 -14.13 -2.45 -14.05
CA GLY A 182 -13.01 -3.37 -13.88
C GLY A 182 -12.92 -4.00 -12.49
N LYS A 183 -13.84 -3.68 -11.57
CA LYS A 183 -13.75 -4.12 -10.17
C LYS A 183 -14.34 -5.49 -9.91
N VAL A 184 -15.31 -5.91 -10.71
CA VAL A 184 -16.03 -7.17 -10.51
C VAL A 184 -15.76 -8.09 -11.70
N VAL A 185 -15.46 -9.34 -11.39
CA VAL A 185 -15.38 -10.43 -12.36
C VAL A 185 -16.41 -11.51 -12.03
N TYR A 186 -17.08 -12.04 -13.05
CA TYR A 186 -17.95 -13.19 -12.88
C TYR A 186 -17.83 -14.22 -13.99
N ALA A 187 -18.22 -15.45 -13.66
CA ALA A 187 -18.30 -16.55 -14.59
C ALA A 187 -19.72 -16.70 -15.17
N PRO A 188 -19.91 -16.67 -16.50
CA PRO A 188 -21.21 -16.88 -17.13
C PRO A 188 -21.72 -18.34 -17.00
N ASN A 189 -23.04 -18.53 -17.16
CA ASN A 189 -23.78 -19.78 -16.91
C ASN A 189 -23.61 -20.87 -17.99
N ASP A 190 -22.56 -20.83 -18.80
CA ASP A 190 -22.55 -21.54 -20.08
C ASP A 190 -21.49 -22.64 -20.21
N LEU A 191 -20.61 -22.88 -19.21
CA LEU A 191 -19.33 -23.52 -19.56
C LEU A 191 -18.68 -24.48 -18.56
N ASN A 192 -19.16 -24.67 -17.33
CA ASN A 192 -18.61 -25.58 -16.30
C ASN A 192 -17.07 -25.52 -16.05
N SER A 193 -16.40 -24.56 -16.70
CA SER A 193 -14.97 -24.34 -16.75
C SER A 193 -14.62 -23.12 -15.91
N TRP A 194 -13.34 -23.01 -15.59
CA TRP A 194 -12.84 -21.92 -14.76
C TRP A 194 -12.69 -20.63 -15.56
N ARG A 195 -12.76 -19.50 -14.86
CA ARG A 195 -12.39 -18.17 -15.33
C ARG A 195 -11.24 -17.70 -14.49
N ILE A 196 -10.12 -17.46 -15.15
CA ILE A 196 -8.88 -17.03 -14.52
C ILE A 196 -8.65 -15.60 -14.94
N VAL A 197 -8.56 -14.69 -13.98
CA VAL A 197 -8.35 -13.27 -14.26
C VAL A 197 -7.34 -12.72 -13.28
N ARG A 198 -6.32 -12.03 -13.81
CA ARG A 198 -5.38 -11.26 -12.98
C ARG A 198 -5.78 -9.80 -12.92
N ALA A 199 -5.34 -9.10 -11.88
CA ALA A 199 -5.39 -7.65 -11.85
C ALA A 199 -4.37 -7.05 -12.83
N LYS A 200 -4.60 -5.79 -13.22
CA LYS A 200 -3.67 -5.04 -14.07
C LYS A 200 -2.38 -4.63 -13.34
N MET A 201 -2.46 -4.54 -12.01
CA MET A 201 -1.38 -4.10 -11.14
C MET A 201 -0.24 -5.13 -11.08
N LEU A 202 0.94 -4.75 -11.58
CA LEU A 202 2.18 -5.52 -11.44
C LEU A 202 2.80 -5.27 -10.06
N LEU A 203 3.07 -6.35 -9.33
CA LEU A 203 3.76 -6.34 -8.04
C LEU A 203 5.21 -6.75 -8.27
N GLU A 204 6.13 -5.78 -8.27
CA GLU A 204 7.55 -6.06 -8.57
C GLU A 204 8.57 -5.44 -7.60
N ASN A 205 8.19 -4.37 -6.89
CA ASN A 205 9.10 -3.73 -5.96
C ASN A 205 9.18 -4.50 -4.65
N ASN A 206 10.30 -4.35 -3.95
CA ASN A 206 10.43 -4.82 -2.57
C ASN A 206 9.50 -4.00 -1.66
N GLY A 207 8.80 -4.69 -0.77
CA GLY A 207 7.77 -4.10 0.07
C GLY A 207 6.65 -5.08 0.40
N ILE A 208 5.63 -4.57 1.07
CA ILE A 208 4.43 -5.28 1.47
C ILE A 208 3.27 -4.75 0.64
N TYR A 209 2.49 -5.67 0.07
CA TYR A 209 1.28 -5.39 -0.70
C TYR A 209 0.09 -6.07 -0.05
N GLU A 210 -1.01 -5.33 0.07
CA GLU A 210 -2.26 -5.82 0.64
C GLU A 210 -3.45 -5.39 -0.21
N TRP A 211 -4.33 -6.35 -0.52
CA TRP A 211 -5.60 -6.07 -1.19
C TRP A 211 -6.68 -7.02 -0.69
N ASP A 212 -7.93 -6.59 -0.83
CA ASP A 212 -9.09 -7.38 -0.48
C ASP A 212 -9.76 -7.96 -1.72
N ILE A 213 -10.25 -9.18 -1.58
CA ILE A 213 -11.16 -9.85 -2.49
C ILE A 213 -12.48 -10.10 -1.74
N ILE A 214 -13.59 -9.62 -2.30
CA ILE A 214 -14.93 -9.87 -1.78
C ILE A 214 -15.62 -10.90 -2.67
N ILE A 215 -16.10 -11.98 -2.06
CA ILE A 215 -16.92 -12.98 -2.75
C ILE A 215 -18.36 -12.45 -2.77
N GLU A 216 -18.75 -11.76 -3.85
CA GLU A 216 -20.12 -11.26 -4.01
C GLU A 216 -21.11 -12.40 -4.25
N LYS A 217 -20.64 -13.46 -4.91
CA LYS A 217 -21.38 -14.71 -5.07
C LYS A 217 -20.42 -15.88 -5.03
N THR A 218 -20.75 -16.85 -4.20
CA THR A 218 -19.97 -18.06 -4.02
C THR A 218 -20.08 -19.01 -5.20
N CYS A 219 -19.05 -19.85 -5.36
CA CYS A 219 -19.11 -21.00 -6.25
C CYS A 219 -18.31 -22.15 -5.66
N PHE A 220 -18.54 -23.35 -6.22
CA PHE A 220 -17.72 -24.50 -5.91
C PHE A 220 -16.35 -24.37 -6.57
N TRP A 221 -15.31 -24.58 -5.77
CA TRP A 221 -13.92 -24.48 -6.18
C TRP A 221 -13.60 -23.11 -6.78
N SER A 222 -13.20 -22.20 -5.90
CA SER A 222 -12.67 -20.89 -6.28
C SER A 222 -11.36 -20.64 -5.55
N TRP A 223 -10.52 -19.83 -6.16
CA TRP A 223 -9.17 -19.56 -5.72
C TRP A 223 -8.83 -18.08 -5.79
N VAL A 224 -8.13 -17.58 -4.78
CA VAL A 224 -7.65 -16.20 -4.66
C VAL A 224 -6.17 -16.20 -4.29
N GLY A 225 -5.37 -15.31 -4.85
CA GLY A 225 -3.94 -15.23 -4.49
C GLY A 225 -3.11 -14.46 -5.50
N VAL A 226 -1.96 -15.01 -5.87
CA VAL A 226 -1.03 -14.39 -6.83
C VAL A 226 -0.62 -15.34 -7.97
N CYS A 227 -0.28 -14.78 -9.12
CA CYS A 227 0.30 -15.49 -10.25
C CYS A 227 1.60 -14.84 -10.74
N ALA A 228 2.47 -15.63 -11.36
CA ALA A 228 3.68 -15.13 -12.02
C ALA A 228 3.35 -14.30 -13.26
N SER A 229 4.22 -13.33 -13.59
CA SER A 229 4.12 -12.53 -14.82
C SER A 229 4.50 -13.29 -16.10
N LYS A 230 5.25 -14.38 -15.98
CA LYS A 230 5.74 -15.22 -17.09
C LYS A 230 5.28 -16.65 -16.91
N ASN A 231 5.08 -17.36 -18.02
CA ASN A 231 4.73 -18.79 -18.05
C ASN A 231 3.45 -19.12 -17.25
N PHE A 232 2.46 -18.23 -17.30
CA PHE A 232 1.15 -18.44 -16.70
C PHE A 232 0.10 -18.67 -17.80
N ASP A 233 -0.62 -19.77 -17.70
CA ASP A 233 -1.71 -20.12 -18.61
C ASP A 233 -3.05 -19.64 -18.04
N TYR A 234 -3.74 -18.77 -18.78
CA TYR A 234 -5.03 -18.23 -18.37
C TYR A 234 -6.21 -19.15 -18.67
N GLU A 235 -6.00 -20.27 -19.37
CA GLU A 235 -7.03 -21.30 -19.57
C GLU A 235 -6.98 -22.41 -18.51
N ASN A 236 -5.90 -22.50 -17.74
CA ASN A 236 -5.71 -23.47 -16.67
C ASN A 236 -5.88 -22.81 -15.28
N PRO A 237 -6.66 -23.40 -14.35
CA PRO A 237 -6.86 -22.83 -13.02
C PRO A 237 -5.55 -22.55 -12.26
N ALA A 238 -5.44 -21.40 -11.58
CA ALA A 238 -4.19 -20.93 -10.99
C ALA A 238 -3.54 -21.94 -10.02
N GLY A 239 -4.35 -22.63 -9.20
CA GLY A 239 -3.85 -23.65 -8.26
C GLY A 239 -3.38 -24.96 -8.90
N ARG A 240 -3.56 -25.14 -10.23
CA ARG A 240 -3.13 -26.34 -10.98
C ARG A 240 -1.87 -26.12 -11.83
N GLN A 241 -1.18 -25.00 -11.62
CA GLN A 241 0.06 -24.68 -12.32
C GLN A 241 1.08 -24.12 -11.33
N SER A 242 2.37 -24.31 -11.63
CA SER A 242 3.47 -23.92 -10.74
C SER A 242 3.66 -22.41 -10.66
N SER A 243 3.07 -21.67 -11.60
CA SER A 243 3.04 -20.22 -11.68
C SER A 243 1.87 -19.56 -10.95
N GLY A 244 1.06 -20.31 -10.19
CA GLY A 244 -0.03 -19.78 -9.36
C GLY A 244 0.03 -20.23 -7.89
N TRP A 245 -0.15 -19.29 -6.97
CA TRP A 245 -0.15 -19.51 -5.52
C TRP A 245 -1.44 -18.96 -4.94
N VAL A 246 -2.35 -19.86 -4.56
CA VAL A 246 -3.73 -19.48 -4.26
C VAL A 246 -4.31 -20.19 -3.04
N LEU A 247 -5.22 -19.52 -2.34
CA LEU A 247 -6.07 -20.05 -1.30
C LEU A 247 -7.45 -20.37 -1.89
N GLY A 248 -7.96 -21.57 -1.60
CA GLY A 248 -9.31 -21.98 -1.97
C GLY A 248 -10.35 -21.77 -0.90
N THR A 249 -11.59 -21.58 -1.35
CA THR A 249 -12.77 -21.46 -0.48
C THR A 249 -13.02 -22.70 0.38
N ASN A 250 -12.45 -23.85 0.01
CA ASN A 250 -12.43 -25.06 0.83
C ASN A 250 -11.39 -25.02 1.96
N GLY A 251 -10.61 -23.94 2.10
CA GLY A 251 -9.63 -23.76 3.16
C GLY A 251 -8.21 -24.26 2.86
N TYR A 252 -7.93 -24.64 1.62
CA TYR A 252 -6.63 -25.20 1.22
C TYR A 252 -5.82 -24.21 0.38
N CYS A 253 -4.54 -24.07 0.69
CA CYS A 253 -3.58 -23.39 -0.16
C CYS A 253 -3.03 -24.36 -1.21
N ARG A 254 -2.89 -23.89 -2.46
CA ARG A 254 -2.37 -24.66 -3.59
C ARG A 254 -1.29 -23.95 -4.40
N ASN A 255 -0.32 -24.73 -4.88
CA ASN A 255 0.64 -24.37 -5.93
C ASN A 255 1.02 -25.66 -6.68
N TYR A 256 0.49 -25.86 -7.89
CA TYR A 256 0.66 -27.09 -8.67
C TYR A 256 0.37 -28.37 -7.87
N ASP A 257 1.40 -29.17 -7.59
CA ASP A 257 1.34 -30.43 -6.85
C ASP A 257 1.24 -30.25 -5.33
N TYR A 258 1.47 -29.03 -4.84
CA TYR A 258 1.36 -28.74 -3.41
C TYR A 258 -0.07 -28.36 -3.04
N GLU A 259 -0.63 -29.07 -2.06
CA GLU A 259 -1.87 -28.73 -1.38
C GLU A 259 -1.68 -28.89 0.13
N THR A 260 -2.09 -27.89 0.90
CA THR A 260 -2.12 -27.97 2.36
C THR A 260 -3.39 -27.37 2.90
N TYR A 261 -3.93 -28.00 3.95
CA TYR A 261 -4.92 -27.35 4.78
C TYR A 261 -4.31 -26.07 5.39
N TYR A 262 -5.06 -24.98 5.37
CA TYR A 262 -4.58 -23.67 5.79
C TYR A 262 -5.56 -22.97 6.74
N CYS A 263 -6.85 -22.98 6.42
CA CYS A 263 -7.89 -22.39 7.25
C CYS A 263 -9.23 -23.15 7.11
N PRO A 264 -10.23 -22.89 7.97
CA PRO A 264 -11.61 -23.32 7.74
C PRO A 264 -12.15 -22.81 6.40
N SER A 265 -13.04 -23.58 5.78
CA SER A 265 -13.71 -23.19 4.54
C SER A 265 -14.56 -21.93 4.73
N PHE A 266 -14.64 -21.09 3.70
CA PHE A 266 -15.33 -19.79 3.71
C PHE A 266 -16.28 -19.65 2.51
N HIS A 267 -17.17 -20.62 2.35
CA HIS A 267 -18.17 -20.67 1.28
C HIS A 267 -19.42 -19.84 1.62
N GLU A 268 -19.28 -18.52 1.75
CA GLU A 268 -20.41 -17.62 1.98
C GLU A 268 -20.32 -16.35 1.12
N ASP A 269 -21.49 -15.86 0.70
CA ASP A 269 -21.60 -14.59 -0.01
C ASP A 269 -21.27 -13.47 0.99
N GLY A 270 -20.45 -12.50 0.56
CA GLY A 270 -19.90 -11.44 1.40
C GLY A 270 -18.58 -11.80 2.09
N ALA A 271 -18.07 -13.03 1.96
CA ALA A 271 -16.76 -13.39 2.51
C ALA A 271 -15.66 -12.46 2.00
N ARG A 272 -14.81 -11.99 2.92
CA ARG A 272 -13.69 -11.09 2.62
C ARG A 272 -12.37 -11.80 2.84
N ILE A 273 -11.51 -11.75 1.83
CA ILE A 273 -10.16 -12.29 1.87
C ILE A 273 -9.18 -11.16 1.63
N THR A 274 -8.34 -10.86 2.62
CA THR A 274 -7.19 -9.99 2.44
C THR A 274 -5.98 -10.85 2.08
N VAL A 275 -5.31 -10.54 0.98
CA VAL A 275 -4.04 -11.16 0.62
C VAL A 275 -2.91 -10.27 1.12
N HIS A 276 -1.97 -10.83 1.86
CA HIS A 276 -0.79 -10.13 2.36
C HIS A 276 0.46 -10.70 1.70
N LEU A 277 1.06 -9.95 0.76
CA LEU A 277 2.25 -10.34 0.04
C LEU A 277 3.46 -9.54 0.55
N ASP A 278 4.46 -10.24 1.08
CA ASP A 278 5.76 -9.65 1.45
C ASP A 278 6.79 -10.01 0.37
N MET A 279 7.13 -9.03 -0.48
CA MET A 279 8.09 -9.19 -1.57
C MET A 279 9.55 -9.16 -1.09
N ASN A 280 9.83 -8.66 0.12
CA ASN A 280 11.17 -8.74 0.71
C ASN A 280 11.48 -10.19 1.12
N LYS A 281 10.53 -10.83 1.80
CA LYS A 281 10.68 -12.22 2.29
C LYS A 281 10.22 -13.27 1.27
N ARG A 282 9.60 -12.85 0.16
CA ARG A 282 8.95 -13.73 -0.83
C ARG A 282 7.94 -14.66 -0.17
N THR A 283 7.06 -14.10 0.66
CA THR A 283 6.02 -14.87 1.37
C THR A 283 4.63 -14.31 1.13
N CYS A 284 3.61 -15.15 1.30
CA CYS A 284 2.21 -14.76 1.24
C CYS A 284 1.44 -15.34 2.43
N SER A 285 0.49 -14.58 2.94
CA SER A 285 -0.47 -14.99 3.97
C SER A 285 -1.84 -14.39 3.66
N PHE A 286 -2.85 -14.82 4.39
CA PHE A 286 -4.24 -14.42 4.15
C PHE A 286 -4.95 -14.08 5.46
N THR A 287 -5.80 -13.07 5.43
CA THR A 287 -6.85 -12.85 6.42
C THR A 287 -8.18 -13.23 5.81
N VAL A 288 -8.92 -14.14 6.45
CA VAL A 288 -10.25 -14.56 5.99
C VAL A 288 -11.27 -14.13 7.04
N ASN A 289 -12.25 -13.33 6.63
CA ASN A 289 -13.32 -12.81 7.50
C ASN A 289 -12.80 -12.20 8.82
N GLY A 290 -11.68 -11.47 8.74
CA GLY A 290 -11.04 -10.81 9.88
C GLY A 290 -10.08 -11.69 10.70
N THR A 291 -10.00 -13.00 10.43
CA THR A 291 -9.02 -13.88 11.07
C THR A 291 -7.75 -13.94 10.23
N LYS A 292 -6.64 -13.42 10.75
CA LYS A 292 -5.32 -13.46 10.10
C LYS A 292 -4.66 -14.82 10.31
N TYR A 293 -4.23 -15.46 9.24
CA TYR A 293 -3.55 -16.75 9.26
C TYR A 293 -2.04 -16.59 9.05
N PRO A 294 -1.20 -17.54 9.52
CA PRO A 294 0.25 -17.50 9.33
C PRO A 294 0.66 -17.54 7.85
N LYS A 295 1.91 -17.17 7.54
CA LYS A 295 2.46 -17.34 6.18
C LYS A 295 2.33 -18.79 5.68
N VAL A 296 2.02 -18.95 4.40
CA VAL A 296 1.96 -20.27 3.76
C VAL A 296 3.37 -20.83 3.65
N SER A 297 3.74 -21.71 4.59
CA SER A 297 5.14 -22.08 4.82
C SER A 297 5.81 -22.79 3.65
N ALA A 298 5.05 -23.46 2.78
CA ALA A 298 5.60 -24.16 1.62
C ALA A 298 5.79 -23.28 0.38
N TRP A 299 5.27 -22.05 0.37
CA TRP A 299 5.47 -21.14 -0.75
C TRP A 299 6.79 -20.40 -0.58
N ASN A 300 7.88 -21.02 -1.03
CA ASN A 300 9.25 -20.50 -0.92
C ASN A 300 9.85 -20.07 -2.26
N ASN A 301 9.05 -20.06 -3.33
CA ASN A 301 9.45 -19.86 -4.72
C ASN A 301 8.69 -18.73 -5.43
N LEU A 302 8.14 -17.77 -4.67
CA LEU A 302 7.43 -16.63 -5.25
C LEU A 302 8.40 -15.78 -6.13
N PRO A 303 8.09 -15.55 -7.41
CA PRO A 303 8.96 -14.81 -8.33
C PRO A 303 8.99 -13.31 -8.03
N SER A 304 9.92 -12.59 -8.65
CA SER A 304 10.09 -11.15 -8.48
C SER A 304 8.97 -10.30 -9.08
N LYS A 305 8.13 -10.86 -9.95
CA LYS A 305 7.05 -10.17 -10.65
C LYS A 305 5.77 -10.99 -10.56
N LEU A 306 4.81 -10.48 -9.80
CA LEU A 306 3.54 -11.13 -9.49
C LEU A 306 2.36 -10.25 -9.86
N TYR A 307 1.20 -10.87 -10.01
CA TYR A 307 -0.09 -10.18 -10.13
C TYR A 307 -1.10 -10.79 -9.15
N PRO A 308 -2.01 -9.99 -8.56
CA PRO A 308 -3.23 -10.52 -7.95
C PRO A 308 -4.02 -11.37 -8.95
N ILE A 309 -4.54 -12.52 -8.54
CA ILE A 309 -5.28 -13.45 -9.40
C ILE A 309 -6.51 -14.00 -8.68
N VAL A 310 -7.57 -14.27 -9.45
CA VAL A 310 -8.65 -15.16 -9.05
C VAL A 310 -8.87 -16.27 -10.09
N SER A 311 -9.30 -17.44 -9.62
CA SER A 311 -9.88 -18.49 -10.47
C SER A 311 -11.26 -18.82 -9.94
N ILE A 312 -12.29 -18.68 -10.77
CA ILE A 312 -13.70 -18.82 -10.36
C ILE A 312 -14.47 -19.71 -11.33
N LYS A 313 -15.55 -20.33 -10.88
CA LYS A 313 -16.53 -21.03 -11.72
C LYS A 313 -17.89 -20.36 -11.61
N TYR A 314 -18.82 -20.67 -12.51
CA TYR A 314 -20.22 -20.29 -12.31
C TYR A 314 -20.75 -20.91 -10.98
N PRO A 315 -21.50 -20.17 -10.15
CA PRO A 315 -22.01 -18.80 -10.33
C PRO A 315 -21.16 -17.69 -9.70
N GLY A 316 -19.86 -17.91 -9.52
CA GLY A 316 -18.94 -17.08 -8.76
C GLY A 316 -18.81 -15.65 -9.28
N GLN A 317 -18.81 -14.70 -8.35
CA GLN A 317 -18.64 -13.26 -8.58
C GLN A 317 -17.71 -12.65 -7.54
N TYR A 318 -16.62 -12.03 -8.00
CA TYR A 318 -15.50 -11.64 -7.15
C TYR A 318 -15.15 -10.18 -7.42
N ARG A 319 -15.10 -9.38 -6.36
CA ARG A 319 -14.67 -7.99 -6.40
C ARG A 319 -13.24 -7.87 -5.89
N ILE A 320 -12.43 -7.03 -6.53
CA ILE A 320 -11.14 -6.59 -6.00
C ILE A 320 -11.22 -5.14 -5.53
N GLN A 321 -10.61 -4.85 -4.39
CA GLN A 321 -10.54 -3.50 -3.83
C GLN A 321 -9.26 -3.31 -2.99
N PRO A 322 -8.77 -2.08 -2.83
CA PRO A 322 -7.68 -1.79 -1.91
C PRO A 322 -8.00 -2.25 -0.49
N HIS A 323 -6.98 -2.74 0.22
CA HIS A 323 -7.13 -3.06 1.63
C HIS A 323 -7.25 -1.78 2.44
N GLN A 324 -8.33 -1.67 3.23
CA GLN A 324 -8.51 -0.60 4.20
C GLN A 324 -8.34 -1.18 5.61
N LYS A 325 -7.28 -0.78 6.31
CA LYS A 325 -7.19 -1.02 7.76
C LYS A 325 -8.33 -0.25 8.42
N LYS A 326 -9.16 -0.95 9.18
CA LYS A 326 -10.27 -0.38 9.95
C LYS A 326 -9.90 -0.24 11.40
#